data_AF-A0A7Y3BCC1-F1
#
_entry.id   AF-A0A7Y3BCC1-F1
#
_cell.length_a   1.000
_cell.length_b   1.000
_cell.length_c   1.000
_cell.angle_alpha   90.00
_cell.angle_beta   90.00
_cell.angle_gamma   90.00
#
_symmetry.space_group_name_H-M   'P 1'
#
loop_
_entity.id
_entity.type
_entity.pdbx_description
1 polymer ?
#
loop_
_entity_poly.entity_id
_entity_poly.type
_entity_poly.pdbx_seq_one_letter_code
_entity_poly.pdbx_strand_id
1 'polypeptide(L)'
;MILDRLLNATAAVASPPPGSVNVRVGQVVKGPGGAWVPCATEVAGGVYYSGLFQVGPGQRQVCASDRALPCADQALSRAIELASFAAA
;
A
#
# COMPACT_ATOMS: atom_id res chain seq x y z
N MET A 1 -15.29 8.85 4.34
CA MET A 1 -13.82 8.77 4.50
C MET A 1 -13.36 7.40 4.02
N ILE A 2 -12.47 7.35 3.03
CA ILE A 2 -12.01 6.11 2.36
C ILE A 2 -10.87 5.44 3.14
N LEU A 3 -10.11 6.22 3.92
CA LEU A 3 -9.10 5.71 4.85
C LEU A 3 -9.72 4.79 5.90
N ASP A 4 -10.93 5.10 6.39
CA ASP A 4 -11.65 4.25 7.35
C ASP A 4 -12.05 2.89 6.77
N ARG A 5 -12.27 2.78 5.46
CA ARG A 5 -12.52 1.49 4.81
C ARG A 5 -11.26 0.62 4.77
N LEU A 6 -10.11 1.24 4.51
CA LEU A 6 -8.80 0.57 4.58
C LEU A 6 -8.45 0.14 6.01
N LEU A 7 -8.76 0.98 7.01
CA LEU A 7 -8.59 0.66 8.43
C LEU A 7 -9.55 -0.45 8.90
N ASN A 8 -10.80 -0.44 8.41
CA ASN A 8 -11.77 -1.51 8.68
C ASN A 8 -11.46 -2.82 7.94
N ALA A 9 -10.65 -2.79 6.89
CA ALA A 9 -10.21 -3.96 6.14
C ALA A 9 -9.09 -4.76 6.86
N THR A 10 -9.01 -4.69 8.19
CA THR A 10 -8.09 -5.45 9.08
C THR A 10 -6.59 -5.17 8.93
N ALA A 11 -6.16 -4.34 7.98
CA ALA A 11 -4.77 -3.93 7.87
C ALA A 11 -4.48 -2.75 8.82
N ALA A 12 -3.57 -2.94 9.76
CA ALA A 12 -2.95 -1.85 10.49
C ALA A 12 -2.14 -0.98 9.51
N VAL A 13 -2.71 0.17 9.16
CA VAL A 13 -2.12 1.11 8.21
C VAL A 13 -1.22 2.11 8.96
N ALA A 14 0.05 2.19 8.56
CA ALA A 14 1.02 3.12 9.13
C ALA A 14 1.77 3.87 8.03
N SER A 15 2.34 5.02 8.38
CA SER A 15 3.35 5.65 7.52
C SER A 15 4.56 4.72 7.38
N PRO A 16 5.24 4.70 6.21
CA PRO A 16 6.48 3.94 6.06
C PRO A 16 7.49 4.37 7.13
N PRO A 17 8.16 3.42 7.82
CA PRO A 17 9.26 3.74 8.72
C PRO A 17 10.36 4.58 8.01
N PRO A 18 11.11 5.43 8.73
CA PRO A 18 12.26 6.12 8.15
C PRO A 18 13.24 5.15 7.50
N GLY A 19 13.75 5.48 6.31
CA GLY A 19 14.65 4.62 5.54
C GLY A 19 13.95 3.57 4.67
N SER A 20 12.62 3.53 4.67
CA SER A 20 11.85 2.67 3.76
C SER A 20 11.98 3.11 2.30
N VAL A 21 12.04 2.16 1.38
CA VAL A 21 12.15 2.43 -0.07
C VAL A 21 11.10 1.63 -0.82
N ASN A 22 10.44 2.26 -1.79
CA ASN A 22 9.56 1.53 -2.70
C ASN A 22 10.39 0.82 -3.76
N VAL A 23 10.45 -0.51 -3.67
CA VAL A 23 11.29 -1.37 -4.53
C VAL A 23 10.54 -1.93 -5.72
N ARG A 24 9.20 -1.92 -5.67
CA ARG A 24 8.31 -2.25 -6.78
C ARG A 24 7.10 -1.32 -6.75
N VAL A 25 6.62 -0.91 -7.92
CA VAL A 25 5.41 -0.08 -8.08
C VAL A 25 4.55 -0.72 -9.17
N GLY A 26 3.27 -0.92 -8.88
CA GLY A 26 2.31 -1.48 -9.81
C GLY A 26 1.57 -0.40 -10.60
N GLN A 27 0.64 -0.83 -11.44
CA GLN A 27 -0.20 0.08 -12.22
C GLN A 27 -1.28 0.74 -11.37
N VAL A 28 -1.71 1.93 -11.77
CA VAL A 28 -2.77 2.68 -11.11
C VAL A 28 -4.09 1.90 -11.19
N VAL A 29 -4.70 1.64 -10.03
CA VAL A 29 -6.04 1.07 -9.89
C VAL A 29 -7.02 2.21 -9.67
N LYS A 30 -8.02 2.33 -10.56
CA LYS A 30 -9.03 3.41 -10.52
C LYS A 30 -10.41 2.84 -10.20
N GLY A 31 -11.18 3.55 -9.41
CA GLY A 31 -12.60 3.27 -9.18
C GLY A 31 -13.31 4.40 -8.42
N PRO A 32 -14.56 4.18 -8.01
CA PRO A 32 -15.35 5.17 -7.25
C PRO A 32 -14.67 5.65 -5.96
N GLY A 33 -13.86 4.80 -5.33
CA GLY A 33 -13.04 5.10 -4.15
C GLY A 33 -11.75 5.88 -4.46
N GLY A 34 -11.53 6.29 -5.71
CA GLY A 34 -10.37 7.08 -6.15
C GLY A 34 -9.38 6.28 -6.99
N ALA A 35 -8.18 6.86 -7.16
CA ALA A 35 -7.08 6.25 -7.90
C ALA A 35 -5.93 5.94 -6.94
N TRP A 36 -5.46 4.70 -6.97
CA TRP A 36 -4.49 4.15 -6.05
C TRP A 36 -3.31 3.52 -6.80
N VAL A 37 -2.09 3.78 -6.36
CA VAL A 37 -0.89 3.12 -6.91
C VAL A 37 -0.39 2.11 -5.88
N PRO A 38 -0.49 0.80 -6.14
CA PRO A 38 0.08 -0.21 -5.27
C PRO A 38 1.60 -0.21 -5.38
N CYS A 39 2.30 -0.42 -4.27
CA CYS A 39 3.75 -0.58 -4.24
C CYS A 39 4.17 -1.65 -3.23
N ALA A 40 5.37 -2.18 -3.43
CA ALA A 40 6.09 -2.90 -2.40
C ALA A 40 7.13 -1.97 -1.78
N THR A 41 7.08 -1.85 -0.47
CA THR A 41 8.00 -1.05 0.33
C THR A 41 8.94 -1.99 1.07
N GLU A 42 10.23 -1.93 0.76
CA GLU A 42 11.26 -2.57 1.58
C GLU A 42 11.56 -1.70 2.79
N VAL A 43 11.58 -2.34 3.95
CA VAL A 43 12.13 -1.80 5.19
C VAL A 43 13.41 -2.55 5.55
N ALA A 44 14.14 -2.05 6.54
CA ALA A 44 15.42 -2.62 6.95
C ALA A 44 15.40 -4.15 7.11
N GLY A 45 16.46 -4.81 6.65
CA GLY A 45 16.66 -6.25 6.81
C GLY A 45 15.94 -7.13 5.78
N GLY A 46 15.60 -6.61 4.60
CA GLY A 46 14.95 -7.39 3.54
C GLY A 46 13.50 -7.75 3.86
N VAL A 47 12.83 -6.94 4.67
CA VAL A 47 11.42 -7.10 5.03
C VAL A 47 10.59 -6.24 4.11
N TYR A 48 9.51 -6.79 3.55
CA TYR A 48 8.66 -6.07 2.59
C TYR A 48 7.26 -5.87 3.13
N TYR A 49 6.70 -4.68 2.94
CA TYR A 49 5.31 -4.36 3.23
C TYR A 49 4.56 -3.92 1.97
N SER A 50 3.26 -4.16 1.96
CA SER A 50 2.36 -3.64 0.93
C SER A 50 2.09 -2.17 1.19
N GLY A 51 2.33 -1.33 0.19
CA GLY A 51 2.06 0.10 0.24
C GLY A 51 1.02 0.53 -0.79
N LEU A 52 0.34 1.64 -0.51
CA LEU A 52 -0.59 2.31 -1.42
C LEU A 52 -0.28 3.80 -1.47
N PHE A 53 -0.24 4.35 -2.67
CA PHE A 53 -0.28 5.80 -2.89
C PHE A 53 -1.66 6.22 -3.32
N GLN A 54 -2.21 7.26 -2.70
CA GLN A 54 -3.37 7.94 -3.26
C GLN A 54 -2.91 8.91 -4.36
N VAL A 55 -3.50 8.81 -5.55
CA VAL A 55 -3.28 9.75 -6.65
C VAL A 55 -4.22 10.95 -6.46
N GLY A 56 -3.66 12.11 -6.14
CA GLY A 56 -4.42 13.36 -5.97
C GLY A 56 -3.65 14.45 -5.21
N PRO A 57 -4.25 15.63 -4.99
CA PRO A 57 -3.63 16.71 -4.22
C PRO A 57 -3.27 16.25 -2.80
N GLY A 58 -2.01 16.43 -2.40
CA GLY A 58 -1.51 16.01 -1.08
C GLY A 58 -1.01 14.58 -0.96
N GLN A 59 -0.88 13.85 -2.09
CA GLN A 59 -0.29 12.49 -2.26
C GLN A 59 0.29 11.88 -0.98
N ARG A 60 -0.46 10.96 -0.36
CA ARG A 60 0.01 10.21 0.82
C ARG A 60 0.26 8.77 0.45
N GLN A 61 1.41 8.26 0.88
CA GLN A 61 1.69 6.83 0.91
C GLN A 61 1.27 6.28 2.26
N VAL A 62 0.68 5.09 2.24
CA VAL A 62 0.40 4.31 3.42
C VAL A 62 0.93 2.89 3.26
N CYS A 63 1.40 2.28 4.35
CA CYS A 63 1.86 0.89 4.40
C CYS A 63 0.90 0.05 5.23
N ALA A 64 0.50 -1.10 4.72
CA ALA A 64 -0.14 -2.17 5.48
C ALA A 64 0.94 -2.88 6.31
N SER A 65 1.19 -2.35 7.51
CA SER A 65 2.21 -2.83 8.45
C SER A 65 1.79 -4.07 9.24
N ASP A 66 0.55 -4.54 9.07
CA ASP A 66 0.01 -5.72 9.74
C ASP A 66 0.69 -7.02 9.31
N ARG A 67 1.30 -7.05 8.12
CA ARG A 67 1.93 -8.24 7.58
C ARG A 67 3.22 -7.92 6.84
N ALA A 68 4.34 -8.35 7.42
CA ALA A 68 5.61 -8.47 6.72
C ALA A 68 5.55 -9.61 5.69
N LEU A 69 6.15 -9.39 4.53
CA LEU A 69 6.19 -10.33 3.43
C LEU A 69 7.63 -10.67 3.03
N PRO A 70 7.88 -11.90 2.55
CA PRO A 70 9.21 -12.43 2.31
C PRO A 70 9.88 -11.87 1.05
N CYS A 71 9.11 -11.27 0.13
CA CYS A 71 9.65 -10.67 -1.08
C CYS A 71 8.78 -9.53 -1.61
N ALA A 72 9.40 -8.68 -2.43
CA ALA A 72 8.74 -7.54 -3.05
C ALA A 72 7.54 -7.94 -3.93
N ASP A 73 7.61 -9.07 -4.63
CA ASP A 73 6.53 -9.50 -5.53
C ASP A 73 5.27 -9.89 -4.74
N GLN A 74 5.42 -10.61 -3.62
CA GLN A 74 4.28 -10.90 -2.75
C GLN A 74 3.71 -9.63 -2.12
N ALA A 75 4.58 -8.69 -1.73
CA ALA A 75 4.16 -7.40 -1.20
C ALA A 75 3.37 -6.59 -2.23
N LEU A 76 3.79 -6.60 -3.49
CA LEU A 76 3.08 -5.93 -4.57
C LEU A 76 1.73 -6.61 -4.87
N SER A 77 1.68 -7.94 -4.96
CA SER A 77 0.42 -8.66 -5.22
C SER A 77 -0.64 -8.35 -4.16
N ARG A 78 -0.28 -8.37 -2.88
CA ARG A 78 -1.18 -7.94 -1.80
C ARG A 78 -1.53 -6.46 -1.88
N ALA A 79 -0.59 -5.59 -2.27
CA ALA A 79 -0.89 -4.17 -2.47
C ALA A 79 -1.93 -3.97 -3.59
N ILE A 80 -1.88 -4.76 -4.66
CA ILE A 80 -2.87 -4.72 -5.75
C ILE A 80 -4.27 -5.12 -5.25
N GLU A 81 -4.36 -6.15 -4.42
CA GLU A 81 -5.63 -6.54 -3.77
C GLU A 81 -6.18 -5.39 -2.94
N LEU A 82 -5.36 -4.81 -2.06
CA LEU A 82 -5.73 -3.67 -1.21
C LEU A 82 -6.14 -2.44 -2.05
N ALA A 83 -5.43 -2.16 -3.14
CA ALA A 83 -5.76 -1.06 -4.05
C ALA A 83 -7.12 -1.28 -4.73
N SER A 84 -7.42 -2.53 -5.09
CA SER A 84 -8.71 -2.90 -5.70
C SER A 84 -9.86 -2.73 -4.70
N PHE A 85 -9.67 -3.13 -3.44
CA PHE A 85 -10.64 -2.87 -2.38
C PHE A 85 -10.83 -1.39 -2.07
N ALA A 86 -9.75 -0.60 -2.08
CA ALA A 86 -9.81 0.84 -1.81
C ALA A 86 -10.42 1.64 -2.98
N ALA A 87 -10.27 1.14 -4.21
CA ALA A 87 -10.82 1.76 -5.41
C ALA A 87 -12.31 1.45 -5.62
N ALA A 88 -12.82 0.33 -5.10
CA ALA A 88 -14.22 -0.09 -5.21
C ALA A 88 -15.19 0.79 -4.36
#